data_AF-A0ABC9GTF5-F1
#
_entry.id   AF-A0ABC9GTF5-F1
#
_cell.length_a   1.000
_cell.length_b   1.000
_cell.length_c   1.000
_cell.angle_alpha   90.00
_cell.angle_beta   90.00
_cell.angle_gamma   90.00
#
_symmetry.space_group_name_H-M   'P 1'
#
loop_
_entity.id
_entity.type
_entity.pdbx_description
1 polymer ?
#
loop_
_entity_poly.entity_id
_entity_poly.type
_entity_poly.pdbx_seq_one_letter_code
_entity_poly.pdbx_strand_id
1 'polypeptide(L)'
;MLGLRARAAAQLPYSSPSPSSAPTRFARLTPLAALSALAPLASAPPPARARAPSPASLSASARWGGPMRPGGAATNFRPTTRVFCAAAGSSQREGKELLVQHLLVGEKDVRLLVDLEKSIIAGGADLSDLAVEHSLCPSKENGGMLGWVRKGQMVPEFEEAAFGAPLNKVVRCKTKFGWHLLQVLAERDQCVLQDIDPEDLHTKMQDPSFLEEAQLIDVREPDEVAKASLPGFKVLPLRQFGTWGPVMTDEFNPQKDTYVLGFKKVYNVTGGIHAYAVKADSSVPTY
;
A
#
# COMPACT_ATOMS: atom_id res chain seq x y z
N MET A 1 -46.41 -13.85 35.31
CA MET A 1 -46.55 -13.05 36.54
C MET A 1 -46.28 -13.94 37.74
N LEU A 2 -45.08 -13.88 38.32
CA LEU A 2 -44.84 -14.39 39.67
C LEU A 2 -43.74 -13.52 40.29
N GLY A 3 -44.12 -12.87 41.39
CA GLY A 3 -43.37 -11.80 42.05
C GLY A 3 -42.21 -12.30 42.89
N LEU A 4 -41.15 -11.50 42.87
CA LEU A 4 -39.93 -11.61 43.67
C LEU A 4 -40.21 -11.29 45.15
N ARG A 5 -39.59 -12.07 46.05
CA ARG A 5 -39.57 -11.87 47.50
C ARG A 5 -38.15 -11.50 47.96
N ALA A 6 -38.13 -10.66 49.01
CA ALA A 6 -37.16 -10.57 50.13
C ALA A 6 -35.79 -9.90 49.88
N ARG A 7 -35.53 -8.75 50.56
CA ARG A 7 -34.74 -8.54 51.81
C ARG A 7 -33.21 -8.61 51.59
N ALA A 8 -32.33 -7.96 52.34
CA ALA A 8 -32.27 -6.79 53.21
C ALA A 8 -30.76 -6.59 53.55
N ALA A 9 -30.33 -5.33 53.64
CA ALA A 9 -29.18 -4.72 54.33
C ALA A 9 -28.03 -5.56 54.94
N ALA A 10 -26.78 -5.12 54.69
CA ALA A 10 -25.76 -4.86 55.72
C ALA A 10 -24.59 -4.00 55.18
N GLN A 11 -24.35 -2.86 55.83
CA GLN A 11 -23.15 -2.01 55.72
C GLN A 11 -22.26 -2.27 56.95
N LEU A 12 -20.93 -2.23 56.80
CA LEU A 12 -19.99 -1.74 57.82
C LEU A 12 -18.70 -1.19 57.17
N PRO A 13 -17.97 -0.28 57.84
CA PRO A 13 -17.08 0.71 57.22
C PRO A 13 -15.57 0.40 57.39
N TYR A 14 -14.71 0.99 56.56
CA TYR A 14 -13.27 1.10 56.89
C TYR A 14 -12.68 2.44 56.47
N SER A 15 -11.95 3.01 57.42
CA SER A 15 -11.39 4.36 57.48
C SER A 15 -9.99 4.47 56.87
N SER A 16 -9.68 5.67 56.37
CA SER A 16 -8.39 6.11 55.85
C SER A 16 -7.36 6.37 56.96
N PRO A 17 -6.06 6.44 56.62
CA PRO A 17 -5.17 7.36 57.34
C PRO A 17 -4.27 8.22 56.42
N SER A 18 -4.01 9.44 56.89
CA SER A 18 -3.08 10.45 56.37
C SER A 18 -1.79 10.50 57.23
N PRO A 19 -0.71 11.20 56.81
CA PRO A 19 0.68 10.91 57.20
C PRO A 19 1.28 11.82 58.29
N SER A 20 2.41 11.40 58.88
CA SER A 20 3.28 12.25 59.75
C SER A 20 4.78 11.91 59.64
N SER A 21 5.54 12.89 59.12
CA SER A 21 6.87 13.45 59.53
C SER A 21 8.06 12.61 60.09
N ALA A 22 9.17 12.62 59.32
CA ALA A 22 10.58 13.02 59.64
C ALA A 22 11.50 12.16 60.57
N PRO A 23 12.86 12.36 60.64
CA PRO A 23 13.88 12.80 59.65
C PRO A 23 15.25 12.01 59.69
N THR A 24 16.24 12.47 58.88
CA THR A 24 17.75 12.39 59.06
C THR A 24 18.43 11.12 58.47
N ARG A 25 19.60 11.08 57.77
CA ARG A 25 20.80 11.95 57.64
C ARG A 25 21.69 11.49 56.43
N PHE A 26 22.26 12.46 55.70
CA PHE A 26 23.59 12.55 55.02
C PHE A 26 24.24 11.39 54.23
N ALA A 27 24.63 11.66 52.97
CA ALA A 27 26.04 11.65 52.51
C ALA A 27 26.25 12.32 51.11
N ARG A 28 27.11 13.35 51.12
CA ARG A 28 28.00 13.97 50.10
C ARG A 28 27.86 13.65 48.60
N LEU A 29 27.73 14.72 47.81
CA LEU A 29 28.14 14.83 46.40
C LEU A 29 29.15 15.98 46.25
N THR A 30 30.25 15.71 45.54
CA THR A 30 31.25 16.68 45.07
C THR A 30 30.92 17.16 43.65
N PRO A 31 31.26 18.40 43.26
CA PRO A 31 31.00 18.93 41.92
C PRO A 31 32.26 18.89 41.02
N LEU A 32 32.09 18.53 39.75
CA LEU A 32 32.97 18.93 38.64
C LEU A 32 32.05 19.34 37.49
N ALA A 33 31.95 20.63 37.16
CA ALA A 33 32.89 21.44 36.40
C ALA A 33 32.31 21.66 34.99
N ALA A 34 31.88 22.90 34.77
CA ALA A 34 31.42 23.41 33.49
C ALA A 34 32.59 23.55 32.51
N LEU A 35 32.35 23.23 31.23
CA LEU A 35 33.11 23.80 30.13
C LEU A 35 32.15 24.35 29.07
N SER A 36 32.31 25.64 28.79
CA SER A 36 31.75 26.38 27.66
C SER A 36 32.52 26.07 26.37
N ALA A 37 31.82 26.19 25.23
CA ALA A 37 32.22 26.86 23.96
C ALA A 37 31.54 26.15 22.77
N LEU A 38 30.52 26.72 22.12
CA LEU A 38 30.58 27.69 21.00
C LEU A 38 31.46 27.25 19.82
N ALA A 39 30.83 26.72 18.76
CA ALA A 39 31.08 27.07 17.35
C ALA A 39 30.02 26.45 16.41
N PRO A 40 29.58 27.16 15.35
CA PRO A 40 28.55 26.69 14.42
C PRO A 40 29.18 25.95 13.23
N LEU A 41 28.58 24.84 12.78
CA LEU A 41 28.96 24.20 11.53
C LEU A 41 27.98 24.57 10.43
N ALA A 42 28.56 25.14 9.37
CA ALA A 42 27.92 25.76 8.23
C ALA A 42 27.12 24.78 7.36
N SER A 43 26.11 25.34 6.68
CA SER A 43 25.31 24.68 5.64
C SER A 43 26.18 24.27 4.45
N ALA A 44 26.10 23.01 4.05
CA ALA A 44 26.63 22.52 2.78
C ALA A 44 25.55 22.67 1.67
N PRO A 45 25.90 23.17 0.46
CA PRO A 45 25.00 23.22 -0.69
C PRO A 45 24.94 21.86 -1.43
N PRO A 46 23.84 21.56 -2.15
CA PRO A 46 23.71 20.32 -2.91
C PRO A 46 24.57 20.32 -4.20
N PRO A 47 25.07 19.16 -4.66
CA PRO A 47 25.89 19.08 -5.87
C PRO A 47 25.06 19.24 -7.15
N ALA A 48 25.68 19.92 -8.11
CA ALA A 48 25.17 20.27 -9.42
C ALA A 48 24.90 19.05 -10.32
N ARG A 49 23.79 19.14 -11.05
CA ARG A 49 23.27 18.19 -12.04
C ARG A 49 24.12 18.26 -13.32
N ALA A 50 24.97 17.26 -13.55
CA ALA A 50 25.68 17.10 -14.83
C ALA A 50 24.77 16.42 -15.87
N ARG A 51 24.78 17.02 -17.05
CA ARG A 51 23.86 16.85 -18.18
C ARG A 51 24.48 15.86 -19.18
N ALA A 52 23.77 14.78 -19.50
CA ALA A 52 24.19 13.82 -20.53
C ALA A 52 24.00 14.42 -21.95
N PRO A 53 24.92 14.19 -22.90
CA PRO A 53 24.80 14.67 -24.28
C PRO A 53 24.03 13.69 -25.18
N SER A 54 23.30 14.26 -26.14
CA SER A 54 22.60 13.60 -27.24
C SER A 54 23.58 12.96 -28.25
N PRO A 55 23.23 11.84 -28.92
CA PRO A 55 24.01 11.40 -30.08
C PRO A 55 23.47 12.03 -31.36
N ALA A 56 24.39 12.68 -32.09
CA ALA A 56 24.20 13.17 -33.43
C ALA A 56 24.37 12.05 -34.48
N SER A 57 23.59 12.21 -35.55
CA SER A 57 23.76 11.73 -36.92
C SER A 57 25.15 11.19 -37.31
N LEU A 58 25.17 9.97 -37.85
CA LEU A 58 26.18 9.57 -38.82
C LEU A 58 25.52 8.82 -39.99
N SER A 59 25.52 9.52 -41.12
CA SER A 59 25.35 9.02 -42.48
C SER A 59 26.50 8.08 -42.84
N ALA A 60 26.21 6.91 -43.40
CA ALA A 60 27.18 6.11 -44.13
C ALA A 60 26.51 5.43 -45.32
N SER A 61 26.84 5.94 -46.50
CA SER A 61 26.60 5.36 -47.82
C SER A 61 27.38 4.06 -47.98
N ALA A 62 26.76 3.02 -48.53
CA ALA A 62 27.46 1.94 -49.20
C ALA A 62 26.61 1.41 -50.37
N ARG A 63 27.14 1.62 -51.58
CA ARG A 63 26.71 0.98 -52.83
C ARG A 63 27.40 -0.37 -52.96
N TRP A 64 26.66 -1.40 -53.36
CA TRP A 64 27.03 -2.48 -54.28
C TRP A 64 25.69 -3.06 -54.76
N GLY A 65 25.33 -3.08 -56.05
CA GLY A 65 25.94 -3.85 -57.14
C GLY A 65 24.98 -4.99 -57.51
N GLY A 66 24.31 -4.91 -58.67
CA GLY A 66 23.34 -5.92 -59.16
C GLY A 66 23.97 -7.26 -59.58
N PRO A 67 23.23 -8.20 -60.23
CA PRO A 67 22.48 -7.92 -61.47
C PRO A 67 21.10 -8.61 -61.64
N MET A 68 20.42 -8.19 -62.73
CA MET A 68 19.13 -8.63 -63.29
C MET A 68 19.04 -10.12 -63.70
N ARG A 69 17.82 -10.70 -63.70
CA ARG A 69 17.03 -11.01 -64.93
C ARG A 69 15.61 -11.56 -64.59
N PRO A 70 14.67 -11.58 -65.57
CA PRO A 70 13.23 -11.44 -65.34
C PRO A 70 12.38 -12.68 -65.68
N GLY A 71 11.09 -12.63 -65.32
CA GLY A 71 10.00 -13.28 -66.05
C GLY A 71 9.20 -14.32 -65.26
N GLY A 72 7.90 -14.09 -65.07
CA GLY A 72 7.00 -15.11 -64.54
C GLY A 72 5.62 -14.62 -64.09
N ALA A 73 4.71 -14.49 -65.05
CA ALA A 73 3.25 -14.61 -65.00
C ALA A 73 2.43 -14.34 -63.72
N ALA A 74 1.46 -13.44 -63.91
CA ALA A 74 0.19 -13.24 -63.21
C ALA A 74 -0.42 -14.45 -62.48
N THR A 75 -0.88 -14.23 -61.25
CA THR A 75 -2.21 -14.65 -60.79
C THR A 75 -2.72 -13.69 -59.70
N ASN A 76 -4.00 -13.31 -59.84
CA ASN A 76 -4.73 -12.48 -58.89
C ASN A 76 -4.92 -13.23 -57.56
N PHE A 77 -4.32 -12.73 -56.48
CA PHE A 77 -4.78 -13.01 -55.12
C PHE A 77 -4.77 -11.71 -54.31
N ARG A 78 -5.97 -11.23 -53.98
CA ARG A 78 -6.18 -10.24 -52.92
C ARG A 78 -6.10 -10.98 -51.59
N PRO A 79 -5.18 -10.64 -50.68
CA PRO A 79 -5.45 -10.80 -49.26
C PRO A 79 -6.00 -9.47 -48.77
N THR A 80 -7.27 -9.47 -48.40
CA THR A 80 -7.85 -8.42 -47.56
C THR A 80 -6.99 -8.35 -46.30
N THR A 81 -6.16 -7.31 -46.17
CA THR A 81 -5.44 -7.03 -44.93
C THR A 81 -6.50 -6.74 -43.87
N ARG A 82 -6.89 -7.77 -43.12
CA ARG A 82 -7.47 -7.57 -41.79
C ARG A 82 -6.37 -6.91 -40.98
N VAL A 83 -6.51 -5.61 -40.78
CA VAL A 83 -5.82 -4.88 -39.72
C VAL A 83 -6.33 -5.51 -38.42
N PHE A 84 -5.61 -6.51 -37.92
CA PHE A 84 -5.67 -6.83 -36.51
C PHE A 84 -4.94 -5.70 -35.80
N CYS A 85 -5.70 -4.67 -35.40
CA CYS A 85 -5.29 -3.86 -34.26
C CYS A 85 -5.27 -4.82 -33.06
N ALA A 86 -4.09 -5.38 -32.78
CA ALA A 86 -3.84 -5.97 -31.48
C ALA A 86 -4.01 -4.85 -30.45
N ALA A 87 -5.12 -4.88 -29.72
CA ALA A 87 -5.24 -4.19 -28.44
C ALA A 87 -4.20 -4.84 -27.51
N ALA A 88 -2.97 -4.37 -27.61
CA ALA A 88 -1.90 -4.74 -26.71
C ALA A 88 -2.19 -4.08 -25.35
N GLY A 89 -2.45 -4.90 -24.34
CA GLY A 89 -2.15 -4.54 -22.95
C GLY A 89 -3.33 -4.27 -22.02
N SER A 90 -4.32 -5.16 -21.91
CA SER A 90 -5.27 -5.15 -20.78
C SER A 90 -5.02 -6.25 -19.73
N SER A 91 -4.14 -7.22 -20.02
CA SER A 91 -3.89 -8.40 -19.18
C SER A 91 -2.75 -8.26 -18.15
N GLN A 92 -1.99 -7.17 -18.15
CA GLN A 92 -0.76 -7.02 -17.34
C GLN A 92 -0.97 -6.33 -15.97
N ARG A 93 -2.22 -6.09 -15.56
CA ARG A 93 -2.57 -5.37 -14.32
C ARG A 93 -3.64 -6.08 -13.48
N GLU A 94 -3.74 -7.39 -13.60
CA GLU A 94 -4.56 -8.18 -12.66
C GLU A 94 -3.87 -8.23 -11.29
N GLY A 95 -4.65 -8.03 -10.21
CA GLY A 95 -4.10 -7.95 -8.85
C GLY A 95 -3.28 -6.69 -8.55
N LYS A 96 -3.43 -5.61 -9.32
CA LYS A 96 -2.80 -4.31 -9.05
C LYS A 96 -3.81 -3.29 -8.54
N GLU A 97 -3.33 -2.40 -7.68
CA GLU A 97 -4.03 -1.19 -7.26
C GLU A 97 -3.42 0.03 -7.93
N LEU A 98 -4.27 0.94 -8.42
CA LEU A 98 -3.86 2.15 -9.11
C LEU A 98 -4.19 3.37 -8.25
N LEU A 99 -3.22 4.26 -8.07
CA LEU A 99 -3.49 5.59 -7.51
C LEU A 99 -3.99 6.49 -8.65
N VAL A 100 -5.28 6.85 -8.60
CA VAL A 100 -5.94 7.59 -9.68
C VAL A 100 -6.48 8.91 -9.18
N GLN A 101 -6.29 9.94 -10.00
CA GLN A 101 -6.99 11.21 -9.89
C GLN A 101 -7.86 11.45 -11.11
N HIS A 102 -8.98 12.16 -10.94
CA HIS A 102 -9.90 12.45 -12.03
C HIS A 102 -10.52 13.85 -11.95
N LEU A 103 -11.11 14.27 -13.05
CA LEU A 103 -11.90 15.47 -13.18
C LEU A 103 -13.18 15.10 -13.95
N LEU A 104 -14.35 15.39 -13.38
CA LEU A 104 -15.64 15.12 -14.01
C LEU A 104 -16.24 16.41 -14.59
N VAL A 105 -16.59 16.38 -15.87
CA VAL A 105 -17.26 17.45 -16.62
C VAL A 105 -18.63 16.96 -17.09
N GLY A 106 -19.61 17.86 -17.13
CA GLY A 106 -20.95 17.56 -17.65
C GLY A 106 -20.92 17.11 -19.11
N GLU A 107 -21.90 16.29 -19.53
CA GLU A 107 -21.95 15.74 -20.89
C GLU A 107 -22.01 16.83 -21.99
N LYS A 108 -22.61 17.98 -21.67
CA LYS A 108 -22.80 19.10 -22.60
C LYS A 108 -21.54 19.94 -22.81
N ASP A 109 -20.58 19.83 -21.91
CA ASP A 109 -19.41 20.72 -21.82
C ASP A 109 -18.15 20.11 -22.46
N VAL A 110 -18.32 19.46 -23.60
CA VAL A 110 -17.22 18.79 -24.34
C VAL A 110 -16.10 19.77 -24.72
N ARG A 111 -16.45 21.03 -25.00
CA ARG A 111 -15.47 22.08 -25.34
C ARG A 111 -14.52 22.35 -24.17
N LEU A 112 -15.09 22.50 -22.96
CA LEU A 112 -14.30 22.72 -21.74
C LEU A 112 -13.36 21.53 -21.49
N LEU A 113 -13.84 20.30 -21.67
CA LEU A 113 -12.99 19.11 -21.51
C LEU A 113 -11.75 19.15 -22.42
N VAL A 114 -11.94 19.48 -23.70
CA VAL A 114 -10.83 19.54 -24.67
C VAL A 114 -9.84 20.65 -24.31
N ASP A 115 -10.31 21.78 -23.80
CA ASP A 115 -9.45 22.89 -23.40
C ASP A 115 -8.67 22.57 -22.12
N LEU A 116 -9.29 21.87 -21.16
CA LEU A 116 -8.63 21.35 -19.96
C LEU A 116 -7.56 20.32 -20.32
N GLU A 117 -7.89 19.35 -21.19
CA GLU A 117 -6.94 18.32 -21.66
C GLU A 117 -5.71 18.97 -22.32
N LYS A 118 -5.92 19.95 -23.20
CA LYS A 118 -4.81 20.69 -23.84
C LYS A 118 -3.95 21.44 -22.84
N SER A 119 -4.56 22.05 -21.83
CA SER A 119 -3.84 22.82 -20.80
C SER A 119 -2.90 21.93 -19.99
N ILE A 120 -3.34 20.70 -19.67
CA ILE A 120 -2.52 19.71 -18.97
C ILE A 120 -1.41 19.19 -19.88
N ILE A 121 -1.72 18.84 -21.13
CA ILE A 121 -0.72 18.32 -22.08
C ILE A 121 0.35 19.38 -22.42
N ALA A 122 -0.04 20.65 -22.47
CA ALA A 122 0.88 21.76 -22.67
C ALA A 122 1.80 22.01 -21.45
N GLY A 123 1.56 21.33 -20.32
CA GLY A 123 2.32 21.48 -19.08
C GLY A 123 2.02 22.80 -18.36
N GLY A 124 0.87 23.43 -18.65
CA GLY A 124 0.51 24.74 -18.10
C GLY A 124 -0.29 24.68 -16.79
N ALA A 125 -0.88 23.53 -16.46
CA ALA A 125 -1.68 23.34 -15.25
C ALA A 125 -1.72 21.86 -14.83
N ASP A 126 -1.77 21.61 -13.53
CA ASP A 126 -1.95 20.27 -12.98
C ASP A 126 -3.44 19.88 -12.97
N LEU A 127 -3.72 18.59 -13.17
CA LEU A 127 -5.09 18.08 -13.17
C LEU A 127 -5.78 18.27 -11.81
N SER A 128 -5.01 18.29 -10.72
CA SER A 128 -5.52 18.55 -9.37
C SER A 128 -6.16 19.92 -9.24
N ASP A 129 -5.50 20.96 -9.75
CA ASP A 129 -5.95 22.35 -9.61
C ASP A 129 -7.20 22.57 -10.46
N LEU A 130 -7.17 22.07 -11.70
CA LEU A 130 -8.33 22.09 -12.59
C LEU A 130 -9.51 21.29 -12.03
N ALA A 131 -9.24 20.22 -11.28
CA ALA A 131 -10.28 19.44 -10.64
C ALA A 131 -10.95 20.21 -9.50
N VAL A 132 -10.21 20.99 -8.70
CA VAL A 132 -10.80 21.85 -7.67
C VAL A 132 -11.75 22.87 -8.29
N GLU A 133 -11.35 23.48 -9.41
CA GLU A 133 -12.07 24.59 -10.04
C GLU A 133 -13.28 24.14 -10.87
N HIS A 134 -13.12 23.06 -11.65
CA HIS A 134 -14.07 22.68 -12.71
C HIS A 134 -14.75 21.32 -12.51
N SER A 135 -14.30 20.48 -11.57
CA SER A 135 -14.88 19.15 -11.40
C SER A 135 -16.25 19.20 -10.72
N LEU A 136 -17.17 18.38 -11.23
CA LEU A 136 -18.49 18.14 -10.64
C LEU A 136 -18.48 17.02 -9.58
N CYS A 137 -17.38 16.28 -9.44
CA CYS A 137 -17.28 15.18 -8.48
C CYS A 137 -16.97 15.72 -7.06
N PRO A 138 -17.51 15.13 -5.98
CA PRO A 138 -17.13 15.48 -4.60
C PRO A 138 -15.62 15.32 -4.31
N SER A 139 -14.91 14.49 -5.08
CA SER A 139 -13.45 14.35 -4.98
C SER A 139 -12.67 15.65 -5.27
N LYS A 140 -13.33 16.68 -5.83
CA LYS A 140 -12.73 18.00 -6.10
C LYS A 140 -12.09 18.66 -4.89
N GLU A 141 -12.60 18.41 -3.69
CA GLU A 141 -12.03 18.96 -2.45
C GLU A 141 -10.59 18.49 -2.20
N ASN A 142 -10.26 17.29 -2.70
CA ASN A 142 -8.92 16.70 -2.66
C ASN A 142 -8.23 16.74 -4.02
N GLY A 143 -8.54 17.74 -4.87
CA GLY A 143 -7.95 17.84 -6.21
C GLY A 143 -8.29 16.66 -7.12
N GLY A 144 -9.48 16.05 -6.95
CA GLY A 144 -9.91 14.94 -7.79
C GLY A 144 -9.30 13.59 -7.44
N MET A 145 -8.56 13.48 -6.35
CA MET A 145 -7.94 12.22 -5.88
C MET A 145 -9.00 11.19 -5.46
N LEU A 146 -9.00 10.03 -6.11
CA LEU A 146 -9.83 8.88 -5.73
C LEU A 146 -9.11 7.90 -4.80
N GLY A 147 -7.78 8.04 -4.65
CA GLY A 147 -6.96 7.11 -3.89
C GLY A 147 -6.62 5.83 -4.66
N TRP A 148 -6.29 4.77 -3.93
CA TRP A 148 -5.95 3.46 -4.49
C TRP A 148 -7.23 2.73 -4.90
N VAL A 149 -7.39 2.50 -6.20
CA VAL A 149 -8.53 1.79 -6.79
C VAL A 149 -8.12 0.41 -7.29
N ARG A 150 -8.97 -0.59 -7.06
CA ARG A 150 -8.83 -1.95 -7.60
C ARG A 150 -9.89 -2.23 -8.67
N LYS A 151 -9.66 -3.27 -9.48
CA LYS A 151 -10.68 -3.78 -10.40
C LYS A 151 -11.95 -4.17 -9.64
N GLY A 152 -13.10 -3.81 -10.20
CA GLY A 152 -14.44 -4.04 -9.64
C GLY A 152 -14.94 -2.98 -8.65
N GLN A 153 -14.17 -1.93 -8.34
CA GLN A 153 -14.64 -0.82 -7.47
C GLN A 153 -15.29 0.33 -8.23
N MET A 154 -14.96 0.49 -9.52
CA MET A 154 -15.40 1.62 -10.34
C MET A 154 -16.32 1.14 -11.47
N VAL A 155 -16.94 2.09 -12.17
CA VAL A 155 -17.76 1.77 -13.35
C VAL A 155 -16.87 1.18 -14.46
N PRO A 156 -17.36 0.17 -15.22
CA PRO A 156 -16.54 -0.55 -16.19
C PRO A 156 -15.81 0.35 -17.20
N GLU A 157 -16.47 1.42 -17.65
CA GLU A 157 -15.92 2.35 -18.63
C GLU A 157 -14.77 3.21 -18.05
N PHE A 158 -14.85 3.53 -16.75
CA PHE A 158 -13.79 4.25 -16.04
C PHE A 158 -12.62 3.32 -15.74
N GLU A 159 -12.93 2.08 -15.31
CA GLU A 159 -11.93 1.07 -15.01
C GLU A 159 -11.10 0.72 -16.25
N GLU A 160 -11.73 0.45 -17.39
CA GLU A 160 -11.02 0.12 -18.63
C GLU A 160 -10.06 1.25 -19.04
N ALA A 161 -10.51 2.50 -18.92
CA ALA A 161 -9.67 3.66 -19.21
C ALA A 161 -8.52 3.83 -18.20
N ALA A 162 -8.76 3.65 -16.90
CA ALA A 162 -7.72 3.75 -15.88
C ALA A 162 -6.66 2.64 -16.00
N PHE A 163 -7.10 1.39 -16.17
CA PHE A 163 -6.19 0.25 -16.32
C PHE A 163 -5.50 0.20 -17.68
N GLY A 164 -6.08 0.78 -18.73
CA GLY A 164 -5.44 0.96 -20.04
C GLY A 164 -4.51 2.18 -20.13
N ALA A 165 -4.64 3.15 -19.21
CA ALA A 165 -3.85 4.38 -19.25
C ALA A 165 -2.38 4.14 -18.84
N PRO A 166 -1.40 4.71 -19.57
CA PRO A 166 -0.01 4.71 -19.13
C PRO A 166 0.18 5.66 -17.94
N LEU A 167 1.19 5.37 -17.11
CA LEU A 167 1.52 6.18 -15.94
C LEU A 167 1.78 7.64 -16.31
N ASN A 168 1.26 8.54 -15.47
CA ASN A 168 1.36 9.98 -15.57
C ASN A 168 0.80 10.60 -16.87
N LYS A 169 -0.02 9.87 -17.64
CA LYS A 169 -0.75 10.46 -18.76
C LYS A 169 -2.23 10.62 -18.46
N VAL A 170 -2.78 11.70 -19.01
CA VAL A 170 -4.21 11.97 -18.96
C VAL A 170 -4.92 11.18 -20.06
N VAL A 171 -6.02 10.52 -19.70
CA VAL A 171 -6.90 9.81 -20.62
C VAL A 171 -8.33 10.27 -20.37
N ARG A 172 -9.13 10.36 -21.43
CA ARG A 172 -10.54 10.69 -21.35
C ARG A 172 -11.41 9.43 -21.33
N CYS A 173 -12.45 9.42 -20.52
CA CYS A 173 -13.48 8.38 -20.57
C CYS A 173 -14.88 8.98 -20.45
N LYS A 174 -15.87 8.30 -21.04
CA LYS A 174 -17.27 8.68 -20.96
C LYS A 174 -17.98 7.69 -20.05
N THR A 175 -18.70 8.20 -19.05
CA THR A 175 -19.56 7.39 -18.17
C THR A 175 -20.97 7.96 -18.16
N LYS A 176 -21.86 7.33 -17.39
CA LYS A 176 -23.23 7.82 -17.16
C LYS A 176 -23.29 9.18 -16.46
N PHE A 177 -22.21 9.59 -15.79
CA PHE A 177 -22.13 10.87 -15.07
C PHE A 177 -21.67 12.03 -15.97
N GLY A 178 -21.09 11.72 -17.13
CA GLY A 178 -20.53 12.71 -18.04
C GLY A 178 -19.17 12.28 -18.59
N TRP A 179 -18.31 13.26 -18.82
CA TRP A 179 -16.96 13.05 -19.30
C TRP A 179 -15.95 13.16 -18.16
N HIS A 180 -15.00 12.24 -18.12
CA HIS A 180 -13.92 12.27 -17.15
C HIS A 180 -12.58 12.43 -17.86
N LEU A 181 -11.72 13.25 -17.29
CA LEU A 181 -10.28 13.19 -17.50
C LEU A 181 -9.68 12.47 -16.30
N LEU A 182 -8.94 11.40 -16.52
CA LEU A 182 -8.28 10.64 -15.46
C LEU A 182 -6.79 10.54 -15.72
N GLN A 183 -6.03 10.43 -14.64
CA GLN A 183 -4.59 10.24 -14.67
C GLN A 183 -4.19 9.22 -13.62
N VAL A 184 -3.36 8.25 -14.03
CA VAL A 184 -2.79 7.26 -13.12
C VAL A 184 -1.44 7.78 -12.63
N LEU A 185 -1.32 8.01 -11.33
CA LEU A 185 -0.10 8.54 -10.71
C LEU A 185 0.88 7.43 -10.33
N ALA A 186 0.36 6.33 -9.80
CA ALA A 186 1.15 5.19 -9.36
C ALA A 186 0.39 3.87 -9.55
N GLU A 187 1.14 2.79 -9.70
CA GLU A 187 0.64 1.42 -9.62
C GLU A 187 1.40 0.66 -8.54
N ARG A 188 0.69 -0.18 -7.78
CA ARG A 188 1.28 -1.10 -6.81
C ARG A 188 0.62 -2.47 -6.90
N ASP A 189 1.34 -3.50 -6.50
CA ASP A 189 0.75 -4.82 -6.34
C ASP A 189 -0.22 -4.81 -5.16
N GLN A 190 -1.37 -5.44 -5.35
CA GLN A 190 -2.37 -5.56 -4.31
C GLN A 190 -1.80 -6.42 -3.19
N CYS A 191 -1.59 -5.84 -2.02
CA CYS A 191 -1.34 -6.61 -0.80
C CYS A 191 -2.64 -7.31 -0.40
N VAL A 192 -2.91 -8.46 -0.99
CA VAL A 192 -3.95 -9.36 -0.49
C VAL A 192 -3.38 -10.01 0.76
N LEU A 193 -3.88 -9.60 1.93
CA LEU A 193 -3.66 -10.38 3.15
C LEU A 193 -4.33 -11.73 2.91
N GLN A 194 -3.49 -12.76 2.79
CA GLN A 194 -3.95 -14.14 2.69
C GLN A 194 -3.87 -14.77 4.06
N ASP A 195 -4.86 -15.61 4.33
CA ASP A 195 -4.86 -16.44 5.50
C ASP A 195 -4.21 -17.77 5.20
N ILE A 196 -3.45 -18.26 6.17
CA ILE A 196 -2.85 -19.58 6.14
C ILE A 196 -3.53 -20.46 7.17
N ASP A 197 -3.95 -21.66 6.75
CA ASP A 197 -4.49 -22.64 7.68
C ASP A 197 -3.40 -23.09 8.67
N PRO A 198 -3.73 -23.33 9.94
CA PRO A 198 -2.72 -23.72 10.94
C PRO A 198 -1.93 -24.98 10.58
N GLU A 199 -2.58 -25.94 9.92
CA GLU A 199 -1.97 -27.20 9.47
C GLU A 199 -0.91 -26.96 8.37
N ASP A 200 -1.21 -26.04 7.45
CA ASP A 200 -0.30 -25.63 6.39
C ASP A 200 0.90 -24.86 6.96
N LEU A 201 0.65 -23.94 7.89
CA LEU A 201 1.72 -23.21 8.57
C LEU A 201 2.61 -24.18 9.33
N HIS A 202 2.04 -25.16 10.04
CA HIS A 202 2.81 -26.18 10.76
C HIS A 202 3.70 -26.98 9.81
N THR A 203 3.16 -27.42 8.68
CA THR A 203 3.91 -28.16 7.66
C THR A 203 5.05 -27.32 7.10
N LYS A 204 4.81 -26.04 6.79
CA LYS A 204 5.86 -25.11 6.33
C LYS A 204 6.93 -24.88 7.40
N MET A 205 6.56 -24.78 8.67
CA MET A 205 7.51 -24.60 9.76
C MET A 205 8.44 -25.80 9.99
N GLN A 206 8.09 -26.99 9.50
CA GLN A 206 9.00 -28.14 9.52
C GLN A 206 10.12 -28.02 8.47
N ASP A 207 9.94 -27.17 7.46
CA ASP A 207 10.95 -26.94 6.43
C ASP A 207 11.96 -25.89 6.92
N PRO A 208 13.26 -26.23 7.05
CA PRO A 208 14.28 -25.28 7.46
C PRO A 208 14.48 -24.14 6.45
N SER A 209 14.24 -24.38 5.15
CA SER A 209 14.37 -23.35 4.12
C SER A 209 13.30 -22.26 4.30
N PHE A 210 12.08 -22.65 4.68
CA PHE A 210 10.99 -21.73 4.97
C PHE A 210 11.33 -20.76 6.11
N LEU A 211 11.99 -21.24 7.17
CA LEU A 211 12.36 -20.39 8.32
C LEU A 211 13.42 -19.33 7.98
N GLU A 212 14.26 -19.58 6.96
CA GLU A 212 15.25 -18.61 6.48
C GLU A 212 14.64 -17.58 5.52
N GLU A 213 13.65 -18.00 4.73
CA GLU A 213 12.98 -17.16 3.73
C GLU A 213 11.86 -16.30 4.33
N ALA A 214 11.10 -16.85 5.29
CA ALA A 214 9.94 -16.18 5.87
C ALA A 214 10.30 -15.20 6.99
N GLN A 215 9.51 -14.14 7.12
CA GLN A 215 9.57 -13.22 8.24
C GLN A 215 8.42 -13.51 9.21
N LEU A 216 8.74 -14.12 10.34
CA LEU A 216 7.77 -14.51 11.36
C LEU A 216 7.68 -13.42 12.44
N ILE A 217 6.53 -12.75 12.56
CA ILE A 217 6.30 -11.64 13.50
C ILE A 217 5.15 -11.99 14.44
N ASP A 218 5.33 -11.76 15.73
CA ASP A 218 4.28 -11.91 16.73
C ASP A 218 3.99 -10.56 17.38
N VAL A 219 2.81 -9.99 17.13
CA VAL A 219 2.44 -8.67 17.64
C VAL A 219 1.64 -8.73 18.95
N ARG A 220 1.51 -9.91 19.55
CA ARG A 220 0.85 -10.10 20.86
C ARG A 220 1.67 -9.46 21.98
N GLU A 221 1.01 -9.19 23.10
CA GLU A 221 1.69 -8.64 24.26
C GLU A 221 2.58 -9.71 24.94
N PRO A 222 3.69 -9.33 25.61
CA PRO A 222 4.63 -10.30 26.18
C PRO A 222 4.00 -11.28 27.17
N ASP A 223 2.97 -10.85 27.91
CA ASP A 223 2.22 -11.68 28.84
C ASP A 223 1.31 -12.72 28.16
N GLU A 224 0.92 -12.49 26.91
CA GLU A 224 0.22 -13.48 26.09
C GLU A 224 1.21 -14.47 25.47
N VAL A 225 2.34 -13.98 24.95
CA VAL A 225 3.40 -14.80 24.36
C VAL A 225 4.02 -15.74 25.40
N ALA A 226 4.17 -15.29 26.64
CA ALA A 226 4.68 -16.11 27.73
C ALA A 226 3.80 -17.33 28.06
N LYS A 227 2.50 -17.29 27.71
CA LYS A 227 1.59 -18.44 27.87
C LYS A 227 1.72 -19.42 26.72
N ALA A 228 1.89 -18.93 25.50
CA ALA A 228 2.03 -19.74 24.29
C ALA A 228 2.76 -18.98 23.17
N SER A 229 3.87 -19.54 22.71
CA SER A 229 4.72 -18.97 21.65
C SER A 229 5.16 -20.05 20.66
N LEU A 230 5.34 -19.67 19.40
CA LEU A 230 5.97 -20.50 18.39
C LEU A 230 7.45 -20.11 18.23
N PRO A 231 8.37 -21.07 18.00
CA PRO A 231 9.77 -20.76 17.77
C PRO A 231 9.95 -19.98 16.45
N GLY A 232 10.94 -19.09 16.41
CA GLY A 232 11.27 -18.29 15.23
C GLY A 232 10.48 -16.99 15.07
N PHE A 233 9.40 -16.79 15.83
CA PHE A 233 8.62 -15.55 15.79
C PHE A 233 9.30 -14.41 16.56
N LYS A 234 9.53 -13.28 15.88
CA LYS A 234 10.02 -12.05 16.50
C LYS A 234 8.86 -11.29 17.16
N VAL A 235 8.92 -11.10 18.47
CA VAL A 235 7.86 -10.43 19.24
C VAL A 235 7.97 -8.91 19.09
N LEU A 236 6.92 -8.28 18.56
CA LEU A 236 6.77 -6.83 18.37
C LEU A 236 5.44 -6.34 18.96
N PRO A 237 5.35 -6.14 20.28
CA PRO A 237 4.08 -5.84 20.96
C PRO A 237 3.41 -4.58 20.42
N LEU A 238 2.10 -4.64 20.14
CA LEU A 238 1.37 -3.50 19.61
C LEU A 238 1.41 -2.27 20.52
N ARG A 239 1.45 -2.43 21.85
CA ARG A 239 1.62 -1.29 22.77
C ARG A 239 2.90 -0.49 22.52
N GLN A 240 3.90 -1.11 21.90
CA GLN A 240 5.19 -0.49 21.59
C GLN A 240 5.29 -0.06 20.11
N PHE A 241 4.19 -0.05 19.35
CA PHE A 241 4.19 0.32 17.94
C PHE A 241 4.80 1.70 17.67
N GLY A 242 4.62 2.66 18.56
CA GLY A 242 5.25 3.98 18.43
C GLY A 242 6.79 3.94 18.42
N THR A 243 7.39 2.90 19.01
CA THR A 243 8.83 2.70 19.08
C THR A 243 9.35 1.91 17.87
N TRP A 244 8.72 0.79 17.53
CA TRP A 244 9.22 -0.10 16.48
C TRP A 244 8.62 0.16 15.09
N GLY A 245 7.46 0.81 14.99
CA GLY A 245 6.79 1.12 13.73
C GLY A 245 7.64 1.97 12.77
N PRO A 246 8.30 3.06 13.23
CA PRO A 246 9.14 3.89 12.37
C PRO A 246 10.37 3.16 11.80
N VAL A 247 10.86 2.11 12.47
CA VAL A 247 12.06 1.34 12.09
C VAL A 247 11.72 0.08 11.29
N MET A 248 10.43 -0.21 11.08
CA MET A 248 9.99 -1.44 10.42
C MET A 248 10.51 -1.55 8.98
N THR A 249 10.62 -0.43 8.26
CA THR A 249 11.13 -0.42 6.88
C THR A 249 12.63 -0.72 6.79
N ASP A 250 13.38 -0.49 7.88
CA ASP A 250 14.82 -0.77 7.93
C ASP A 250 15.11 -2.20 8.42
N GLU A 251 14.29 -2.73 9.34
CA GLU A 251 14.47 -4.08 9.89
C GLU A 251 13.87 -5.21 9.03
N PHE A 252 12.83 -4.92 8.23
CA PHE A 252 12.10 -5.94 7.49
C PHE A 252 12.32 -5.83 5.98
N ASN A 253 12.53 -6.96 5.31
CA ASN A 253 12.74 -7.00 3.87
C ASN A 253 11.37 -7.00 3.15
N PRO A 254 11.03 -5.96 2.37
CA PRO A 254 9.74 -5.90 1.66
C PRO A 254 9.57 -6.96 0.57
N GLN A 255 10.60 -7.72 0.24
CA GLN A 255 10.55 -8.81 -0.76
C GLN A 255 10.35 -10.20 -0.14
N LYS A 256 10.34 -10.32 1.20
CA LYS A 256 10.10 -11.59 1.89
C LYS A 256 8.66 -11.71 2.35
N ASP A 257 8.15 -12.94 2.34
CA ASP A 257 6.83 -13.24 2.87
C ASP A 257 6.82 -13.01 4.38
N THR A 258 5.88 -12.20 4.85
CA THR A 258 5.73 -11.89 6.28
C THR A 258 4.49 -12.57 6.84
N TYR A 259 4.70 -13.44 7.83
CA TYR A 259 3.65 -14.13 8.57
C TYR A 259 3.50 -13.46 9.93
N VAL A 260 2.30 -12.97 10.24
CA VAL A 260 2.03 -12.22 11.46
C VAL A 260 1.06 -12.99 12.36
N LEU A 261 1.48 -13.29 13.59
CA LEU A 261 0.61 -13.72 14.68
C LEU A 261 0.13 -12.48 15.44
N GLY A 262 -1.18 -12.24 15.49
CA GLY A 262 -1.69 -11.01 16.07
C GLY A 262 -3.19 -10.84 15.98
N PHE A 263 -3.71 -9.79 16.63
CA PHE A 263 -5.14 -9.51 16.70
C PHE A 263 -5.81 -9.51 15.32
N LYS A 264 -6.87 -10.32 15.22
CA LYS A 264 -7.83 -10.43 14.11
C LYS A 264 -8.19 -9.06 13.53
N LYS A 265 -7.64 -8.78 12.35
CA LYS A 265 -8.48 -8.48 11.19
C LYS A 265 -8.38 -9.64 10.21
N VAL A 266 -9.45 -10.31 9.80
CA VAL A 266 -10.41 -11.09 10.59
C VAL A 266 -10.56 -12.38 9.79
N TYR A 267 -10.14 -13.51 10.34
CA TYR A 267 -10.65 -14.80 9.92
C TYR A 267 -11.06 -15.57 11.14
N ASN A 268 -12.32 -15.99 11.13
CA ASN A 268 -12.93 -16.61 12.27
C ASN A 268 -12.55 -18.09 12.28
N VAL A 269 -11.58 -18.48 13.12
CA VAL A 269 -11.54 -19.87 13.59
C VAL A 269 -12.88 -20.11 14.28
N THR A 270 -13.77 -20.85 13.63
CA THR A 270 -15.13 -21.07 14.13
C THR A 270 -15.05 -21.82 15.45
N GLY A 271 -15.33 -21.11 16.55
CA GLY A 271 -15.22 -21.61 17.92
C GLY A 271 -13.88 -21.32 18.64
N GLY A 272 -12.98 -20.51 18.05
CA GLY A 272 -11.79 -19.97 18.70
C GLY A 272 -10.70 -20.99 19.05
N ILE A 273 -9.78 -20.60 19.93
CA ILE A 273 -8.69 -21.47 20.42
C ILE A 273 -9.21 -22.72 21.13
N HIS A 274 -10.40 -22.63 21.72
CA HIS A 274 -11.10 -23.77 22.27
C HIS A 274 -11.46 -24.79 21.18
N ALA A 275 -12.01 -24.36 20.03
CA ALA A 275 -12.27 -25.27 18.91
C ALA A 275 -10.99 -25.81 18.26
N TYR A 276 -9.89 -25.03 18.25
CA TYR A 276 -8.59 -25.50 17.79
C TYR A 276 -8.03 -26.60 18.69
N ALA A 277 -8.06 -26.39 20.01
CA ALA A 277 -7.61 -27.38 20.99
C ALA A 277 -8.44 -28.69 20.90
N VAL A 278 -9.74 -28.58 20.60
CA VAL A 278 -10.61 -29.75 20.48
C VAL A 278 -10.45 -30.49 19.15
N LYS A 279 -10.22 -29.76 18.04
CA LYS A 279 -10.28 -30.33 16.69
C LYS A 279 -8.92 -30.62 16.07
N ALA A 280 -7.91 -29.83 16.40
CA ALA A 280 -6.59 -29.89 15.76
C ALA A 280 -5.52 -30.41 16.71
N ASP A 281 -5.48 -29.94 17.95
CA ASP A 281 -4.44 -30.34 18.91
C ASP A 281 -4.91 -30.34 20.36
N SER A 282 -5.16 -31.53 20.89
CA SER A 282 -5.63 -31.75 22.26
C SER A 282 -4.57 -31.52 23.34
N SER A 283 -3.33 -31.25 22.96
CA SER A 283 -2.28 -30.84 23.90
C SER A 283 -2.38 -29.37 24.31
N VAL A 284 -3.14 -28.56 23.56
CA VAL A 284 -3.39 -27.15 23.87
C VAL A 284 -4.44 -27.03 25.01
N PRO A 285 -4.12 -26.37 26.13
CA PRO A 285 -5.06 -26.24 27.24
C PRO A 285 -6.27 -25.36 26.89
N THR A 286 -7.45 -25.80 27.29
CA THR A 286 -8.73 -25.09 27.12
C THR A 286 -9.07 -24.28 28.39
N TYR A 287 -9.83 -23.19 28.22
CA TYR A 287 -10.46 -22.43 29.30
C TYR A 287 -11.97 -22.70 29.35
#